data_AF-A0A850CGT9-F1
#
_entry.id   AF-A0A850CGT9-F1
#
_cell.length_a   1.000
_cell.length_b   1.000
_cell.length_c   1.000
_cell.angle_alpha   90.00
_cell.angle_beta   90.00
_cell.angle_gamma   90.00
#
_symmetry.space_group_name_H-M   'P 1'
#
loop_
_entity.id
_entity.type
_entity.pdbx_description
1 polymer ?
#
loop_
_entity_poly.entity_id
_entity_poly.type
_entity_poly.pdbx_seq_one_letter_code
_entity_poly.pdbx_strand_id
1 'polypeptide(L)'
;AHGLSGDAADLLTPFMFVLWQYTTSPVTPDDVCEIGIRITSGPNAGDTHVSLTEDGFAYTPGAVHGGTVLEFDPGSFVLTAFGRSNAGTIRGERAVADRFLNIFFRI
;
A
#
# COMPACT_ATOMS: atom_id res chain seq x y z
N ALA A 1 -3.47 7.40 23.89
CA ALA A 1 -4.13 7.19 22.60
C ALA A 1 -4.33 5.70 22.41
N HIS A 2 -5.57 5.23 22.25
CA HIS A 2 -5.82 3.81 21.99
C HIS A 2 -5.52 3.54 20.51
N GLY A 3 -4.33 2.97 20.24
CA GLY A 3 -3.99 2.50 18.90
C GLY A 3 -4.94 1.38 18.45
N LEU A 4 -5.09 1.23 17.14
CA LEU A 4 -5.82 0.11 16.55
C LEU A 4 -5.18 -1.20 17.05
N SER A 5 -6.00 -2.15 17.53
CA SER A 5 -5.48 -3.46 17.93
C SER A 5 -4.91 -4.20 16.72
N GLY A 6 -3.90 -5.05 16.94
CA GLY A 6 -3.28 -5.83 15.86
C GLY A 6 -4.29 -6.69 15.08
N ASP A 7 -5.23 -7.33 15.78
CA ASP A 7 -6.26 -8.17 15.15
C ASP A 7 -7.25 -7.33 14.33
N ALA A 8 -7.65 -6.15 14.84
CA ALA A 8 -8.50 -5.25 14.08
C ALA A 8 -7.79 -4.69 12.84
N ALA A 9 -6.48 -4.42 12.94
CA ALA A 9 -5.67 -3.98 11.81
C ALA A 9 -5.54 -5.08 10.75
N ASP A 10 -5.28 -6.32 11.17
CA ASP A 10 -5.21 -7.48 10.28
C ASP A 10 -6.53 -7.71 9.53
N LEU A 11 -7.66 -7.64 10.23
CA LEU A 11 -8.99 -7.77 9.62
C LEU A 11 -9.26 -6.70 8.53
N LEU A 12 -8.66 -5.52 8.66
CA LEU A 12 -8.82 -4.43 7.70
C LEU A 12 -7.86 -4.54 6.51
N THR A 13 -6.75 -5.28 6.63
CA THR A 13 -5.72 -5.39 5.58
C THR A 13 -6.29 -5.62 4.18
N PRO A 14 -7.16 -6.61 3.92
CA PRO A 14 -7.65 -6.85 2.55
C PRO A 14 -8.46 -5.66 2.01
N PHE A 15 -9.19 -4.96 2.88
CA PHE A 15 -10.02 -3.82 2.51
C PHE A 15 -9.19 -2.56 2.20
N MET A 16 -7.99 -2.42 2.76
CA MET A 16 -7.14 -1.24 2.53
C MET A 16 -6.71 -1.10 1.06
N PHE A 17 -6.58 -2.20 0.31
CA PHE A 17 -6.31 -2.13 -1.13
C PHE A 17 -7.50 -1.56 -1.93
N VAL A 18 -8.73 -1.91 -1.54
CA VAL A 18 -9.96 -1.32 -2.10
C VAL A 18 -10.02 0.17 -1.78
N LEU A 19 -9.68 0.53 -0.53
CA LEU A 19 -9.64 1.93 -0.11
C LEU A 19 -8.67 2.73 -0.98
N TRP A 20 -7.43 2.26 -1.15
CA TRP A 20 -6.46 2.87 -2.06
C TRP A 20 -6.96 3.00 -3.49
N GLN A 21 -7.62 1.97 -4.03
CA GLN A 21 -8.20 2.02 -5.36
C GLN A 21 -9.18 3.18 -5.53
N TYR A 22 -10.01 3.46 -4.52
CA TYR A 22 -10.99 4.55 -4.55
C TYR A 22 -10.45 5.90 -4.07
N THR A 23 -9.27 5.93 -3.45
CA THR A 23 -8.60 7.17 -3.02
C THR A 23 -7.45 7.61 -3.94
N THR A 24 -7.22 6.88 -5.04
CA THR A 24 -6.17 7.22 -6.02
C THR A 24 -6.53 8.53 -6.73
N SER A 25 -5.64 9.52 -6.69
CA SER A 25 -5.78 10.76 -7.48
C SER A 25 -5.55 10.45 -8.97
N PRO A 26 -5.98 11.32 -9.90
CA PRO A 26 -5.70 11.14 -11.32
C PRO A 26 -4.20 10.90 -11.58
N VAL A 27 -3.89 9.81 -12.27
CA VAL A 27 -2.52 9.35 -12.53
C VAL A 27 -1.96 10.06 -13.76
N THR A 28 -0.75 10.58 -13.64
CA THR A 28 0.00 11.13 -14.78
C THR A 28 1.09 10.16 -15.24
N PRO A 29 1.69 10.34 -16.44
CA PRO A 29 2.77 9.47 -16.90
C PRO A 29 3.96 9.34 -15.94
N ASP A 30 4.24 10.38 -15.13
CA ASP A 30 5.33 10.38 -14.14
C ASP A 30 5.00 9.54 -12.89
N ASP A 31 3.72 9.24 -12.67
CA ASP A 31 3.22 8.46 -11.54
C ASP A 31 3.18 6.96 -11.84
N VAL A 32 3.15 6.56 -13.12
CA VAL A 32 3.02 5.17 -13.54
C VAL A 32 4.13 4.32 -12.92
N CYS A 33 3.73 3.27 -12.19
CA CYS A 33 4.67 2.37 -11.54
C CYS A 33 4.06 1.01 -11.19
N GLU A 34 4.94 0.03 -11.02
CA GLU A 34 4.63 -1.27 -10.42
C GLU A 34 5.34 -1.37 -9.07
N ILE A 35 4.62 -1.76 -8.02
CA ILE A 35 5.18 -1.89 -6.68
C ILE A 35 4.65 -3.14 -5.97
N GLY A 36 5.52 -3.80 -5.23
CA GLY A 36 5.10 -4.86 -4.32
C GLY A 36 4.64 -4.28 -2.98
N ILE A 37 3.54 -4.80 -2.44
CA ILE A 37 3.13 -4.56 -1.06
C ILE A 37 3.24 -5.88 -0.30
N ARG A 38 3.99 -5.89 0.80
CA ARG A 38 4.15 -7.05 1.68
C ARG A 38 3.62 -6.74 3.07
N ILE A 39 2.63 -7.51 3.49
CA ILE A 39 2.11 -7.46 4.86
C ILE A 39 2.81 -8.56 5.66
N THR A 40 3.51 -8.19 6.73
CA THR A 40 4.52 -9.06 7.35
C THR A 40 3.96 -10.03 8.40
N SER A 41 2.72 -9.83 8.87
CA SER A 41 2.15 -10.60 9.98
C SER A 41 0.63 -10.59 9.98
N GLY A 42 0.06 -11.56 10.69
CA GLY A 42 -1.39 -11.73 10.84
C GLY A 42 -1.99 -12.73 9.83
N PRO A 43 -3.21 -13.23 10.09
CA PRO A 43 -3.92 -14.14 9.18
C PRO A 43 -4.14 -13.61 7.76
N ASN A 44 -4.22 -12.29 7.57
CA ASN A 44 -4.40 -11.65 6.27
C ASN A 44 -3.07 -11.12 5.69
N ALA A 45 -1.94 -11.56 6.24
CA ALA A 45 -0.61 -11.28 5.70
C ALA A 45 -0.44 -11.86 4.30
N GLY A 46 0.49 -11.28 3.55
CA GLY A 46 0.85 -11.77 2.23
C GLY A 46 1.46 -10.72 1.34
N ASP A 47 1.79 -11.17 0.14
CA ASP A 47 2.36 -10.35 -0.92
C ASP A 47 1.26 -9.97 -1.92
N THR A 48 1.25 -8.72 -2.33
CA THR A 48 0.32 -8.17 -3.33
C THR A 48 1.11 -7.35 -4.34
N HIS A 49 0.88 -7.62 -5.62
CA HIS A 49 1.37 -6.78 -6.71
C HIS A 49 0.40 -5.63 -6.93
N VAL A 50 0.90 -4.40 -7.01
CA VAL A 50 0.12 -3.20 -7.26
C VAL A 50 0.63 -2.54 -8.54
N SER A 51 -0.30 -2.28 -9.45
CA SER A 51 -0.08 -1.55 -10.69
C SER A 51 -0.81 -0.22 -10.64
N LEU A 52 -0.08 0.84 -10.92
CA LEU A 52 -0.61 2.17 -11.09
C LEU A 52 -0.40 2.59 -12.53
N THR A 53 -1.48 2.68 -13.29
CA THR A 53 -1.49 3.10 -14.69
C THR A 53 -2.35 4.35 -14.86
N GLU A 54 -2.36 4.93 -16.06
CA GLU A 54 -3.27 6.04 -16.37
C GLU A 54 -4.76 5.65 -16.23
N ASP A 55 -5.09 4.35 -16.29
CA ASP A 55 -6.44 3.83 -16.03
C ASP A 55 -6.76 3.71 -14.52
N GLY A 56 -5.76 3.95 -13.66
CA GLY A 56 -5.88 3.98 -12.21
C GLY A 56 -5.14 2.85 -11.51
N PHE A 57 -5.67 2.46 -10.36
CA PHE A 57 -5.05 1.51 -9.44
C PHE A 57 -5.62 0.10 -9.63
N ALA A 58 -4.73 -0.87 -9.78
CA ALA A 58 -5.05 -2.30 -9.81
C ALA A 58 -4.14 -3.08 -8.86
N TYR A 59 -4.63 -4.18 -8.33
CA TYR A 59 -3.86 -5.03 -7.43
C TYR A 59 -4.24 -6.50 -7.58
N THR A 60 -3.26 -7.39 -7.41
CA THR A 60 -3.44 -8.84 -7.44
C THR A 60 -2.60 -9.53 -6.37
N PRO A 61 -3.12 -10.53 -5.65
CA PRO A 61 -2.31 -11.33 -4.74
C PRO A 61 -1.24 -12.10 -5.51
N GLY A 62 -0.02 -12.16 -4.98
CA GLY A 62 1.09 -12.86 -5.62
C GLY A 62 2.44 -12.50 -5.01
N ALA A 63 3.40 -13.43 -5.10
CA ALA A 63 4.73 -13.22 -4.55
C ALA A 63 5.41 -11.97 -5.16
N VAL A 64 5.99 -11.13 -4.30
CA VAL A 64 6.72 -9.93 -4.77
C VAL A 64 8.23 -10.21 -4.73
N HIS A 65 8.83 -10.18 -5.91
CA HIS A 65 10.27 -10.39 -6.10
C HIS A 65 10.81 -9.40 -7.14
N GLY A 66 11.92 -8.74 -6.83
CA GLY A 66 12.48 -7.67 -7.66
C GLY A 66 11.69 -6.36 -7.54
N GLY A 67 12.28 -5.28 -8.05
CA GLY A 67 11.66 -3.94 -8.02
C GLY A 67 11.55 -3.31 -6.63
N THR A 68 10.67 -2.30 -6.52
CA THR A 68 10.37 -1.61 -5.28
C THR A 68 9.29 -2.37 -4.51
N VAL A 69 9.48 -2.57 -3.21
CA VAL A 69 8.53 -3.24 -2.31
C VAL A 69 8.36 -2.40 -1.05
N LEU A 70 7.11 -2.19 -0.62
CA LEU A 70 6.77 -1.62 0.68
C LEU A 70 6.35 -2.73 1.63
N GLU A 71 7.09 -2.87 2.73
CA GLU A 71 6.78 -3.84 3.80
C GLU A 71 6.06 -3.13 4.96
N PHE A 72 4.91 -3.65 5.38
CA PHE A 72 4.12 -3.11 6.48
C PHE A 72 3.75 -4.20 7.48
N ASP A 73 3.75 -3.86 8.77
CA ASP A 73 2.83 -4.53 9.71
C ASP A 73 1.39 -4.04 9.45
N PRO A 74 0.35 -4.82 9.81
CA PRO A 74 -1.04 -4.44 9.55
C PRO A 74 -1.44 -3.04 10.05
N GLY A 75 -0.95 -2.62 11.22
CA GLY A 75 -1.28 -1.31 11.80
C GLY A 75 -0.70 -0.17 10.97
N SER A 76 0.58 -0.27 10.60
CA SER A 76 1.23 0.71 9.73
C SER A 76 0.60 0.77 8.33
N PHE A 77 0.15 -0.37 7.80
CA PHE A 77 -0.55 -0.42 6.53
C PHE A 77 -1.87 0.34 6.58
N VAL A 78 -2.70 0.08 7.60
CA VAL A 78 -3.97 0.79 7.80
C VAL A 78 -3.75 2.30 7.92
N LEU A 79 -2.81 2.74 8.74
CA LEU A 79 -2.52 4.17 8.91
C LEU A 79 -2.04 4.84 7.62
N THR A 80 -1.27 4.11 6.81
CA THR A 80 -0.84 4.57 5.48
C THR A 80 -2.00 4.63 4.51
N ALA A 81 -2.89 3.62 4.53
CA ALA A 81 -4.07 3.56 3.69
C ALA A 81 -5.02 4.74 3.90
N PHE A 82 -5.27 5.09 5.16
CA PHE A 82 -6.06 6.28 5.53
C PHE A 82 -5.33 7.61 5.32
N GLY A 83 -4.11 7.62 4.77
CA GLY A 83 -3.34 8.85 4.55
C GLY A 83 -2.92 9.56 5.84
N ARG A 84 -2.80 8.83 6.96
CA ARG A 84 -2.43 9.39 8.27
C ARG A 84 -0.93 9.43 8.49
N SER A 85 -0.18 8.53 7.85
CA SER A 85 1.29 8.50 7.87
C SER A 85 1.82 7.73 6.68
N ASN A 86 2.87 8.21 6.01
CA ASN A 86 3.61 7.40 5.04
C ASN A 86 4.57 6.49 5.81
N ALA A 87 4.08 5.32 6.23
CA ALA A 87 4.85 4.34 6.98
C ALA A 87 5.42 3.24 6.07
N GLY A 88 5.86 2.14 6.67
CA GLY A 88 6.40 0.99 5.96
C GLY A 88 7.91 1.05 5.73
N THR A 89 8.48 -0.11 5.45
CA THR A 89 9.90 -0.25 5.09
C THR A 89 10.02 -0.36 3.58
N ILE A 90 10.78 0.57 2.98
CA ILE A 90 11.05 0.56 1.55
C ILE A 90 12.21 -0.40 1.24
N ARG A 91 11.97 -1.32 0.31
CA ARG A 91 13.00 -2.11 -0.39
C ARG A 91 13.04 -1.64 -1.84
N GLY A 92 14.21 -1.41 -2.41
CA GLY A 92 14.33 -0.91 -3.79
C GLY A 92 14.37 0.62 -3.87
N GLU A 93 13.70 1.19 -4.88
CA GLU A 93 13.84 2.60 -5.23
C GLU A 93 12.93 3.51 -4.39
N ARG A 94 13.55 4.31 -3.51
CA ARG A 94 12.85 5.28 -2.66
C ARG A 94 12.02 6.29 -3.46
N ALA A 95 12.52 6.79 -4.58
CA ALA A 95 11.80 7.77 -5.38
C ALA A 95 10.47 7.22 -5.93
N VAL A 96 10.41 5.92 -6.28
CA VAL A 96 9.17 5.26 -6.73
C VAL A 96 8.20 5.10 -5.56
N ALA A 97 8.69 4.61 -4.42
CA ALA A 97 7.90 4.47 -3.20
C ALA A 97 7.30 5.80 -2.74
N ASP A 98 8.10 6.87 -2.74
CA ASP A 98 7.66 8.20 -2.30
C ASP A 98 6.59 8.76 -3.24
N ARG A 99 6.70 8.58 -4.58
CA ARG A 99 5.63 8.99 -5.51
C ARG A 99 4.35 8.21 -5.25
N PHE A 100 4.44 6.88 -5.19
CA PHE A 100 3.31 6.00 -4.94
C PHE A 100 2.57 6.36 -3.63
N LEU A 101 3.29 6.56 -2.52
CA LEU A 101 2.70 6.88 -1.22
C LEU A 101 2.03 8.27 -1.17
N ASN A 102 2.25 9.14 -2.17
CA ASN A 102 1.68 10.49 -2.21
C ASN A 102 0.57 10.67 -3.26
N ILE A 103 0.20 9.63 -4.02
CA ILE A 103 -0.87 9.75 -5.03
C ILE A 103 -2.28 9.69 -4.42
N PHE A 104 -2.42 9.19 -3.20
CA PHE A 104 -3.73 9.00 -2.57
C PHE A 104 -4.21 10.29 -1.89
N PHE A 105 -5.45 10.71 -2.14
CA PHE A 105 -6.04 11.78 -1.35
C PHE A 105 -6.41 11.27 0.05
N ARG A 106 -6.33 12.16 1.05
CA ARG A 106 -6.48 11.80 2.47
C ARG A 106 -7.95 11.84 2.90
N ILE A 107 -8.33 10.94 3.81
CA ILE A 107 -9.68 10.81 4.40
C ILE A 107 -9.65 10.75 5.94
#